data_AF-A0A7X8FHG9-F1
#
_entry.id   AF-A0A7X8FHG9-F1
#
_cell.length_a   1.000
_cell.length_b   1.000
_cell.length_c   1.000
_cell.angle_alpha   90.00
_cell.angle_beta   90.00
_cell.angle_gamma   90.00
#
_symmetry.space_group_name_H-M   'P 1'
#
loop_
_entity.id
_entity.type
_entity.pdbx_description
1 polymer ?
#
loop_
_entity_poly.entity_id
_entity_poly.type
_entity_poly.pdbx_seq_one_letter_code
_entity_poly.pdbx_strand_id
1 'polypeptide(L)'
;MGPAGQKGDQGIQGVAGPQGPAGEDGQDGEDGKDGNANVTIISLLSEDIIWEEVDFYERPANTFSIENEAVNKDIIDHGVVLGYCNIENLWYQLPFSYIDASYVEYVFHSFSLNTITLFAYSTDGALDPSAIGEYRFVLITDNTITTKGASAEDSILGKLKEAGVDVNNYYEVLEYYGVKY
;
A
#
# COMPACT_ATOMS: atom_id res chain seq x y z
N MET A 1 14.47 58.27 85.91
CA MET A 1 13.95 57.54 84.74
C MET A 1 15.11 56.79 84.11
N GLY A 2 14.99 55.46 83.95
CA GLY A 2 16.02 54.63 83.31
C GLY A 2 15.78 54.49 81.80
N PRO A 3 16.81 54.18 81.00
CA PRO A 3 16.71 54.13 79.54
C PRO A 3 15.79 52.98 79.08
N ALA A 4 15.12 53.18 77.94
CA ALA A 4 14.24 52.17 77.36
C ALA A 4 15.05 50.94 76.93
N GLY A 5 14.51 49.75 77.22
CA GLY A 5 15.14 48.48 76.88
C GLY A 5 15.35 48.31 75.37
N GLN A 6 16.44 47.65 74.99
CA GLN A 6 16.78 47.40 73.59
C GLN A 6 15.69 46.53 72.93
N LYS A 7 15.34 46.87 71.69
CA LYS A 7 14.36 46.12 70.89
C LYS A 7 14.91 44.72 70.61
N GLY A 8 14.11 43.68 70.90
CA GLY A 8 14.52 42.29 70.68
C GLY A 8 14.80 41.97 69.21
N ASP A 9 15.71 41.04 68.99
CA ASP A 9 16.15 40.60 67.67
C ASP A 9 15.00 40.01 66.84
N GLN A 10 15.07 40.18 65.52
CA GLN A 10 14.08 39.64 64.60
C GLN A 10 14.14 38.10 64.61
N GLY A 11 12.96 37.46 64.63
CA GLY A 11 12.86 36.01 64.58
C GLY A 11 13.47 35.41 63.31
N ILE A 12 14.06 34.23 63.44
CA ILE A 12 14.63 33.45 62.33
C ILE A 12 13.58 33.15 61.26
N GLN A 13 13.99 33.24 59.99
CA GLN A 13 13.13 32.90 58.85
C GLN A 13 12.79 31.40 58.85
N GLY A 14 11.54 31.07 58.51
CA GLY A 14 11.08 29.69 58.44
C GLY A 14 11.79 28.87 57.36
N VAL A 15 11.88 27.55 57.59
CA VAL A 15 12.48 26.60 56.65
C VAL A 15 11.64 26.49 55.36
N ALA A 16 12.31 26.25 54.23
CA ALA A 16 11.64 26.02 52.95
C ALA A 16 10.74 24.77 53.02
N GLY A 17 9.60 24.82 52.33
CA GLY A 17 8.67 23.69 52.25
C GLY A 17 9.27 22.48 51.53
N PRO A 18 8.71 21.27 51.74
CA PRO A 18 9.14 20.07 51.03
C PRO A 18 8.90 20.20 49.52
N GLN A 19 9.74 19.52 48.74
CA GLN A 19 9.54 19.42 47.29
C GLN A 19 8.25 18.65 46.98
N GLY A 20 7.53 19.10 45.94
CA GLY A 20 6.31 18.43 45.48
C GLY A 20 6.59 17.02 44.94
N PRO A 21 5.55 16.17 44.84
CA PRO A 21 5.68 14.83 44.26
C PRO A 21 6.09 14.90 42.78
N ALA A 22 6.70 13.82 42.28
CA ALA A 22 6.93 13.66 40.85
C ALA A 22 5.59 13.59 40.10
N GLY A 23 5.58 14.02 38.83
CA GLY A 23 4.43 13.85 37.95
C GLY A 23 4.17 12.36 37.66
N GLU A 24 2.93 12.03 37.30
CA GLU A 24 2.58 10.68 36.85
C GLU A 24 3.22 10.38 35.48
N ASP A 25 3.53 9.11 35.24
CA ASP A 25 4.02 8.65 33.95
C ASP A 25 2.94 8.84 32.87
N GLY A 26 3.39 9.10 31.64
CA GLY A 26 2.48 9.17 30.48
C GLY A 26 1.81 7.82 30.21
N GLN A 27 0.61 7.85 29.64
CA GLN A 27 -0.03 6.62 29.17
C GLN A 27 0.70 6.03 27.97
N ASP A 28 0.71 4.71 27.86
CA ASP A 28 1.20 4.00 26.68
C ASP A 28 0.40 4.43 25.44
N GLY A 29 1.05 4.45 24.28
CA GLY A 29 0.37 4.68 23.00
C GLY A 29 -0.54 3.51 22.62
N GLU A 30 -1.56 3.78 21.80
CA GLU A 30 -2.42 2.72 21.27
C GLU A 30 -1.66 1.82 20.28
N ASP A 31 -2.00 0.53 20.27
CA ASP A 31 -1.52 -0.43 19.28
C ASP A 31 -1.92 0.00 17.86
N GLY A 32 -1.03 -0.22 16.89
CA GLY A 32 -1.36 -0.04 15.47
C GLY A 32 -2.49 -0.99 15.04
N LYS A 33 -3.36 -0.56 14.13
CA LYS A 33 -4.39 -1.44 13.56
C LYS A 33 -3.76 -2.54 12.71
N ASP A 34 -4.35 -3.74 12.77
CA ASP A 34 -3.97 -4.86 11.92
C ASP A 34 -4.07 -4.50 10.43
N GLY A 35 -3.01 -4.78 9.67
CA GLY A 35 -3.00 -4.62 8.22
C GLY A 35 -3.78 -5.74 7.53
N ASN A 36 -4.77 -5.39 6.71
CA ASN A 36 -5.37 -6.29 5.73
C ASN A 36 -4.51 -6.22 4.46
N ALA A 37 -3.78 -7.28 4.12
CA ALA A 37 -3.14 -7.39 2.81
C ALA A 37 -4.23 -7.64 1.76
N ASN A 38 -4.59 -6.61 0.98
CA ASN A 38 -5.56 -6.77 -0.10
C ASN A 38 -4.86 -7.45 -1.27
N VAL A 39 -5.06 -8.77 -1.38
CA VAL A 39 -4.46 -9.60 -2.42
C VAL A 39 -5.52 -10.02 -3.43
N THR A 40 -5.29 -9.70 -4.71
CA THR A 40 -6.12 -10.13 -5.85
C THR A 40 -5.29 -11.04 -6.76
N ILE A 41 -5.89 -12.12 -7.26
CA ILE A 41 -5.22 -13.08 -8.16
C ILE A 41 -5.92 -13.06 -9.52
N ILE A 42 -5.14 -12.95 -10.58
CA ILE A 42 -5.59 -13.11 -11.97
C ILE A 42 -4.85 -14.32 -12.55
N SER A 43 -5.59 -15.31 -13.03
CA SER A 43 -5.04 -16.47 -13.76
C SER A 43 -5.42 -16.37 -15.24
N LEU A 44 -4.49 -16.74 -16.12
CA LEU A 44 -4.63 -16.68 -17.57
C LEU A 44 -4.04 -17.95 -18.17
N LEU A 45 -4.84 -18.74 -18.90
CA LEU A 45 -4.34 -19.92 -19.60
C LEU A 45 -3.67 -19.50 -20.91
N SER A 46 -2.59 -20.17 -21.29
CA SER A 46 -1.88 -19.82 -22.53
C SER A 46 -2.73 -20.07 -23.79
N GLU A 47 -3.72 -20.94 -23.73
CA GLU A 47 -4.65 -21.20 -24.84
C GLU A 47 -5.61 -20.03 -25.10
N ASP A 48 -5.83 -19.16 -24.11
CA ASP A 48 -6.67 -17.97 -24.23
C ASP A 48 -5.89 -16.75 -24.76
N ILE A 49 -4.57 -16.90 -24.97
CA ILE A 49 -3.70 -15.82 -25.43
C ILE A 49 -3.57 -15.86 -26.95
N ILE A 50 -3.90 -14.73 -27.57
CA ILE A 50 -3.60 -14.46 -28.97
C ILE A 50 -2.47 -13.43 -29.00
N TRP A 51 -1.26 -13.90 -29.30
CA TRP A 51 -0.08 -13.05 -29.37
C TRP A 51 -0.11 -12.14 -30.60
N GLU A 52 0.20 -10.87 -30.40
CA GLU A 52 0.41 -9.89 -31.46
C GLU A 52 1.91 -9.57 -31.55
N GLU A 53 2.48 -9.65 -32.75
CA GLU A 53 3.88 -9.26 -32.96
C GLU A 53 3.99 -7.72 -33.03
N VAL A 54 4.91 -7.15 -32.26
CA VAL A 54 5.21 -5.72 -32.19
C VAL A 54 6.71 -5.47 -32.28
N ASP A 55 7.08 -4.25 -32.68
CA ASP A 55 8.45 -3.76 -32.51
C ASP A 55 8.60 -3.21 -31.08
N PHE A 56 9.40 -3.90 -30.27
CA PHE A 56 9.74 -3.53 -28.91
C PHE A 56 11.22 -3.10 -28.85
N TYR A 57 11.47 -1.79 -28.93
CA TYR A 57 12.81 -1.20 -28.97
C TYR A 57 13.70 -1.76 -30.10
N GLU A 58 13.22 -1.68 -31.34
CA GLU A 58 13.90 -2.15 -32.56
C GLU A 58 14.06 -3.68 -32.59
N ARG A 59 13.25 -4.38 -31.80
CA ARG A 59 13.28 -5.84 -31.67
C ARG A 59 11.88 -6.41 -31.81
N PRO A 60 11.66 -7.40 -32.71
CA PRO A 60 10.39 -8.10 -32.76
C PRO A 60 10.10 -8.81 -31.43
N ALA A 61 8.91 -8.58 -30.88
CA ALA A 61 8.43 -9.21 -29.66
C ALA A 61 6.96 -9.58 -29.84
N ASN A 62 6.55 -10.70 -29.26
CA ASN A 62 5.13 -11.01 -29.12
C ASN A 62 4.59 -10.34 -27.85
N THR A 63 3.43 -9.72 -27.96
CA THR A 63 2.74 -9.07 -26.84
C THR A 63 1.30 -9.57 -26.70
N PHE A 64 0.79 -9.53 -25.48
CA PHE A 64 -0.63 -9.72 -25.18
C PHE A 64 -1.03 -8.82 -24.02
N SER A 65 -2.15 -8.12 -24.14
CA SER A 65 -2.68 -7.27 -23.06
C SER A 65 -3.99 -7.81 -22.54
N ILE A 66 -4.10 -7.88 -21.21
CA ILE A 66 -5.34 -8.17 -20.50
C ILE A 66 -5.85 -6.90 -19.82
N GLU A 67 -7.09 -6.52 -20.12
CA GLU A 67 -7.80 -5.48 -19.38
C GLU A 67 -8.38 -6.05 -18.09
N ASN A 68 -8.08 -5.42 -16.95
CA ASN A 68 -8.58 -5.83 -15.66
C ASN A 68 -8.63 -4.64 -14.69
N GLU A 69 -9.84 -4.30 -14.20
CA GLU A 69 -10.07 -3.19 -13.26
C GLU A 69 -9.38 -3.37 -11.91
N ALA A 70 -8.90 -4.57 -11.58
CA ALA A 70 -8.11 -4.80 -10.38
C ALA A 70 -6.77 -4.03 -10.43
N VAL A 71 -6.23 -3.73 -11.62
CA VAL A 71 -5.05 -2.86 -11.79
C VAL A 71 -5.47 -1.39 -11.70
N ASN A 72 -6.10 -1.02 -10.59
CA ASN A 72 -6.65 0.32 -10.37
C ASN A 72 -5.55 1.33 -9.95
N LYS A 73 -5.95 2.58 -9.73
CA LYS A 73 -5.04 3.67 -9.33
C LYS A 73 -4.24 3.36 -8.06
N ASP A 74 -4.85 2.66 -7.11
CA ASP A 74 -4.20 2.31 -5.85
C ASP A 74 -3.06 1.30 -6.07
N ILE A 75 -3.27 0.30 -6.94
CA ILE A 75 -2.19 -0.58 -7.41
C ILE A 75 -1.07 0.21 -8.10
N ILE A 76 -1.42 1.20 -8.93
CA ILE A 76 -0.42 2.01 -9.66
C ILE A 76 0.42 2.87 -8.71
N ASP A 77 -0.18 3.48 -7.70
CA ASP A 77 0.51 4.43 -6.83
C ASP A 77 1.23 3.75 -5.67
N HIS A 78 0.66 2.67 -5.13
CA HIS A 78 1.02 2.11 -3.82
C HIS A 78 1.16 0.59 -3.81
N GLY A 79 0.66 -0.09 -4.85
CA GLY A 79 0.66 -1.53 -4.92
C GLY A 79 1.79 -2.14 -5.75
N VAL A 80 1.66 -3.44 -5.97
CA VAL A 80 2.59 -4.25 -6.77
C VAL A 80 1.79 -5.26 -7.60
N VAL A 81 2.32 -5.61 -8.77
CA VAL A 81 1.83 -6.72 -9.60
C VAL A 81 2.96 -7.74 -9.79
N LEU A 82 2.87 -8.89 -9.13
CA LEU A 82 3.83 -9.99 -9.27
C LEU A 82 3.34 -10.99 -10.31
N GLY A 83 4.09 -11.17 -11.39
CA GLY A 83 3.80 -12.14 -12.43
C GLY A 83 4.50 -13.48 -12.18
N TYR A 84 3.84 -14.57 -12.52
CA TYR A 84 4.36 -15.92 -12.51
C TYR A 84 3.90 -16.68 -13.75
N CYS A 85 4.68 -17.65 -14.19
CA CYS A 85 4.30 -18.57 -15.25
C CYS A 85 4.47 -20.03 -14.80
N ASN A 86 3.65 -20.91 -15.35
CA ASN A 86 3.74 -22.35 -15.15
C ASN A 86 4.31 -23.03 -16.39
N ILE A 87 5.39 -23.79 -16.22
CA ILE A 87 6.01 -24.62 -17.26
C ILE A 87 6.08 -26.04 -16.70
N GLU A 88 5.39 -27.00 -17.32
CA GLU A 88 5.38 -28.40 -16.90
C GLU A 88 5.12 -28.63 -15.39
N ASN A 89 4.14 -27.91 -14.82
CA ASN A 89 3.79 -27.90 -13.39
C ASN A 89 4.79 -27.21 -12.45
N LEU A 90 5.85 -26.58 -12.95
CA LEU A 90 6.77 -25.75 -12.18
C LEU A 90 6.40 -24.29 -12.32
N TRP A 91 6.29 -23.59 -11.19
CA TRP A 91 5.99 -22.16 -11.15
C TRP A 91 7.29 -21.35 -11.11
N TYR A 92 7.43 -20.44 -12.06
CA TYR A 92 8.53 -19.48 -12.17
C TYR A 92 8.00 -18.07 -11.98
N GLN A 93 8.82 -17.20 -11.40
CA GLN A 93 8.51 -15.77 -11.30
C GLN A 93 8.84 -15.08 -12.63
N LEU A 94 8.02 -14.10 -13.02
CA LEU A 94 8.33 -13.17 -14.10
C LEU A 94 9.09 -11.95 -13.55
N PRO A 95 10.11 -11.43 -14.26
CA PRO A 95 10.59 -11.88 -15.57
C PRO A 95 11.26 -13.26 -15.51
N PHE A 96 10.93 -14.12 -16.48
CA PHE A 96 11.55 -15.42 -16.70
C PHE A 96 12.47 -15.35 -17.91
N SER A 97 13.63 -16.01 -17.81
CA SER A 97 14.56 -16.13 -18.93
C SER A 97 15.07 -17.55 -19.07
N TYR A 98 15.13 -18.04 -20.30
CA TYR A 98 15.79 -19.29 -20.65
C TYR A 98 17.03 -18.98 -21.49
N ILE A 99 18.17 -19.54 -21.08
CA ILE A 99 19.47 -19.26 -21.69
C ILE A 99 19.94 -20.52 -22.40
N ASP A 100 20.01 -20.46 -23.72
CA ASP A 100 20.69 -21.44 -24.56
C ASP A 100 22.09 -20.92 -24.95
N ALA A 101 22.91 -21.78 -25.57
CA ALA A 101 24.20 -21.39 -26.13
C ALA A 101 24.06 -20.37 -27.28
N SER A 102 22.97 -20.42 -28.04
CA SER A 102 22.79 -19.61 -29.25
C SER A 102 21.85 -18.42 -29.04
N TYR A 103 20.91 -18.53 -28.11
CA TYR A 103 19.91 -17.51 -27.89
C TYR A 103 19.50 -17.39 -26.42
N VAL A 104 18.87 -16.27 -26.08
CA VAL A 104 18.20 -16.07 -24.78
C VAL A 104 16.76 -15.70 -25.01
N GLU A 105 15.85 -16.39 -24.35
CA GLU A 105 14.42 -16.11 -24.33
C GLU A 105 14.07 -15.28 -23.10
N TYR A 106 13.15 -14.34 -23.26
CA TYR A 106 12.61 -13.50 -22.20
C TYR A 106 11.08 -13.53 -22.26
N VAL A 107 10.47 -13.79 -21.11
CA VAL A 107 9.03 -13.59 -20.90
C VAL A 107 8.88 -12.73 -19.66
N PHE A 108 8.13 -11.63 -19.76
CA PHE A 108 7.96 -10.69 -18.65
C PHE A 108 6.65 -9.93 -18.80
N HIS A 109 6.28 -9.18 -17.77
CA HIS A 109 5.09 -8.34 -17.77
C HIS A 109 5.41 -6.89 -17.42
N SER A 110 4.57 -6.00 -17.91
CA SER A 110 4.37 -4.66 -17.38
C SER A 110 2.91 -4.47 -16.97
N PHE A 111 2.62 -3.39 -16.27
CA PHE A 111 1.24 -3.03 -15.96
C PHE A 111 1.07 -1.51 -16.00
N SER A 112 -0.13 -1.09 -16.39
CA SER A 112 -0.61 0.29 -16.38
C SER A 112 -2.06 0.28 -15.89
N LEU A 113 -2.67 1.46 -15.71
CA LEU A 113 -4.05 1.54 -15.23
C LEU A 113 -4.96 0.62 -16.06
N ASN A 114 -5.64 -0.29 -15.37
CA ASN A 114 -6.55 -1.31 -15.89
C ASN A 114 -5.93 -2.33 -16.86
N THR A 115 -4.60 -2.44 -16.97
CA THR A 115 -3.99 -3.32 -17.97
C THR A 115 -2.74 -4.01 -17.44
N ILE A 116 -2.63 -5.31 -17.68
CA ILE A 116 -1.37 -6.05 -17.60
C ILE A 116 -0.98 -6.45 -19.02
N THR A 117 0.29 -6.24 -19.37
CA THR A 117 0.81 -6.60 -20.70
C THR A 117 1.93 -7.60 -20.53
N LEU A 118 1.81 -8.74 -21.21
CA LEU A 118 2.85 -9.74 -21.35
C LEU A 118 3.68 -9.46 -22.59
N PHE A 119 4.98 -9.74 -22.49
CA PHE A 119 5.92 -9.68 -23.60
C PHE A 119 6.72 -10.97 -23.66
N ALA A 120 6.97 -11.46 -24.87
CA ALA A 120 7.81 -12.60 -25.15
C ALA A 120 8.73 -12.30 -26.36
N TYR A 121 10.04 -12.35 -26.15
CA TYR A 121 11.01 -12.25 -27.24
C TYR A 121 12.25 -13.08 -26.96
N SER A 122 12.99 -13.41 -28.01
CA SER A 122 14.31 -14.04 -27.92
C SER A 122 15.39 -13.11 -28.47
N THR A 123 16.66 -13.44 -28.26
CA THR A 123 17.80 -12.76 -28.91
C THR A 123 17.84 -12.93 -30.44
N ASP A 124 16.98 -13.77 -31.00
CA ASP A 124 16.88 -14.00 -32.45
C ASP A 124 15.58 -13.44 -33.07
N GLY A 125 14.64 -12.91 -32.28
CA GLY A 125 13.43 -12.26 -32.78
C GLY A 125 12.24 -12.41 -31.83
N ALA A 126 11.02 -12.41 -32.38
CA ALA A 126 9.82 -12.70 -31.63
C ALA A 126 9.85 -14.16 -31.12
N LEU A 127 9.31 -14.38 -29.91
CA LEU A 127 9.25 -15.70 -29.28
C LEU A 127 7.80 -16.16 -29.19
N ASP A 128 7.53 -17.40 -29.60
CA ASP A 128 6.30 -18.10 -29.24
C ASP A 128 6.52 -18.85 -27.91
N PRO A 129 5.96 -18.39 -26.78
CA PRO A 129 6.21 -18.99 -25.46
C PRO A 129 5.29 -20.19 -25.18
N SER A 130 5.06 -21.06 -26.16
CA SER A 130 4.11 -22.18 -26.08
C SER A 130 4.44 -23.25 -25.03
N ALA A 131 5.65 -23.22 -24.45
CA ALA A 131 6.02 -24.04 -23.30
C ALA A 131 5.33 -23.61 -21.99
N ILE A 132 4.86 -22.36 -21.90
CA ILE A 132 4.12 -21.86 -20.75
C ILE A 132 2.65 -22.26 -20.87
N GLY A 133 2.11 -22.93 -19.85
CA GLY A 133 0.71 -23.36 -19.83
C GLY A 133 -0.24 -22.36 -19.16
N GLU A 134 0.23 -21.65 -18.14
CA GLU A 134 -0.57 -20.69 -17.36
C GLU A 134 0.30 -19.52 -16.91
N TYR A 135 -0.30 -18.32 -16.90
CA TYR A 135 0.23 -17.13 -16.25
C TYR A 135 -0.63 -16.81 -15.03
N ARG A 136 0.02 -16.33 -13.96
CA ARG A 136 -0.67 -15.85 -12.76
C ARG A 136 -0.10 -14.51 -12.34
N PHE A 137 -0.99 -13.55 -12.08
CA PHE A 137 -0.64 -12.26 -11.52
C PHE A 137 -1.21 -12.14 -10.11
N VAL A 138 -0.35 -11.74 -9.17
CA VAL A 138 -0.72 -11.45 -7.78
C VAL A 138 -0.60 -9.95 -7.58
N LEU A 139 -1.74 -9.31 -7.39
CA LEU A 139 -1.87 -7.89 -7.16
C LEU A 139 -1.96 -7.68 -5.65
N ILE A 140 -1.07 -6.87 -5.10
CA ILE A 140 -1.01 -6.60 -3.66
C ILE A 140 -1.07 -5.10 -3.47
N THR A 141 -1.97 -4.66 -2.62
CA THR A 141 -2.03 -3.28 -2.18
C THR A 141 -2.57 -3.16 -0.77
N ASP A 142 -2.32 -2.04 -0.12
CA ASP A 142 -2.88 -1.69 1.17
C ASP A 142 -4.24 -0.97 1.05
N ASN A 143 -4.76 -0.75 -0.17
CA ASN A 143 -5.97 0.03 -0.44
C ASN A 143 -5.90 1.42 0.23
N THR A 144 -4.70 1.98 0.35
CA THR A 144 -4.52 3.31 0.91
C THR A 144 -4.95 4.37 -0.09
N ILE A 145 -6.25 4.64 -0.13
CA ILE A 145 -6.80 5.91 -0.65
C ILE A 145 -6.45 7.08 0.30
N THR A 146 -5.52 6.89 1.25
CA THR A 146 -5.05 7.92 2.15
C THR A 146 -3.52 7.96 2.10
N THR A 147 -2.99 9.09 1.67
CA THR A 147 -1.56 9.42 1.72
C THR A 147 -0.96 8.96 3.03
N LYS A 148 0.10 8.15 2.94
CA LYS A 148 0.96 7.75 4.05
C LYS A 148 1.29 8.96 4.92
N GLY A 149 0.73 9.02 6.13
CA GLY A 149 0.92 10.13 7.08
C GLY A 149 -0.26 11.08 7.25
N ALA A 150 -1.41 10.84 6.61
CA ALA A 150 -2.64 11.51 6.99
C ALA A 150 -3.07 11.00 8.39
N SER A 151 -3.25 11.90 9.37
CA SER A 151 -3.79 11.53 10.68
C SER A 151 -5.15 10.84 10.49
N ALA A 152 -5.61 10.04 11.46
CA ALA A 152 -6.91 9.39 11.38
C ALA A 152 -8.08 10.36 11.07
N GLU A 153 -7.88 11.66 11.36
CA GLU A 153 -8.76 12.79 11.06
C GLU A 153 -8.99 12.99 9.54
N ASP A 154 -8.08 12.52 8.68
CA ASP A 154 -8.19 12.68 7.23
C ASP A 154 -8.92 11.54 6.50
N SER A 155 -9.11 10.40 7.17
CA SER A 155 -9.93 9.31 6.64
C SER A 155 -11.40 9.75 6.58
N ILE A 156 -12.11 9.41 5.50
CA ILE A 156 -13.55 9.71 5.34
C ILE A 156 -14.36 9.25 6.58
N LEU A 157 -14.00 8.09 7.14
CA LEU A 157 -14.63 7.54 8.33
C LEU A 157 -14.31 8.35 9.61
N GLY A 158 -13.10 8.92 9.70
CA GLY A 158 -12.70 9.82 10.78
C GLY A 158 -13.52 11.10 10.77
N LYS A 159 -13.64 11.75 9.60
CA LYS A 159 -14.46 12.96 9.42
C LYS A 159 -15.93 12.72 9.77
N LEU A 160 -16.48 11.58 9.37
CA LEU A 160 -17.85 11.19 9.71
C LEU A 160 -18.02 10.96 11.23
N LYS A 161 -17.08 10.26 11.87
CA LYS A 161 -17.14 10.04 13.33
C LYS A 161 -16.98 11.31 14.14
N GLU A 162 -16.07 12.21 13.75
CA GLU A 162 -15.90 13.53 14.39
C GLU A 162 -17.16 14.40 14.24
N ALA A 163 -17.83 14.30 13.09
CA ALA A 163 -19.11 14.95 12.85
C ALA A 163 -20.29 14.28 13.56
N GLY A 164 -20.06 13.18 14.29
CA GLY A 164 -21.10 12.44 15.02
C GLY A 164 -22.03 11.62 14.12
N VAL A 165 -21.62 11.30 12.90
CA VAL A 165 -22.40 10.53 11.93
C VAL A 165 -22.25 9.03 12.20
N ASP A 166 -23.36 8.32 12.37
CA ASP A 166 -23.36 6.86 12.35
C ASP A 166 -23.16 6.36 10.91
N VAL A 167 -21.98 5.82 10.65
CA VAL A 167 -21.57 5.30 9.35
C VAL A 167 -22.37 4.08 8.89
N ASN A 168 -23.08 3.41 9.80
CA ASN A 168 -24.01 2.31 9.45
C ASN A 168 -25.42 2.83 9.12
N ASN A 169 -25.71 4.09 9.38
CA ASN A 169 -26.97 4.73 9.04
C ASN A 169 -26.85 5.46 7.69
N TYR A 170 -27.37 4.82 6.64
CA TYR A 170 -27.35 5.34 5.28
C TYR A 170 -27.88 6.78 5.16
N TYR A 171 -28.91 7.16 5.93
CA TYR A 171 -29.51 8.49 5.84
C TYR A 171 -28.65 9.57 6.50
N GLU A 172 -28.00 9.27 7.63
CA GLU A 172 -27.10 10.23 8.28
C GLU A 172 -25.85 10.52 7.41
N VAL A 173 -25.36 9.50 6.71
CA VAL A 173 -24.27 9.67 5.74
C VAL A 173 -24.70 10.58 4.59
N LEU A 174 -25.92 10.41 4.05
CA LEU A 174 -26.42 11.26 2.97
C LEU A 174 -26.65 12.70 3.42
N GLU A 175 -27.16 12.92 4.64
CA GLU A 175 -27.37 14.25 5.22
C GLU A 175 -26.03 14.99 5.37
N TYR A 176 -25.01 14.31 5.88
CA TYR A 176 -23.65 14.87 6.00
C TYR A 176 -23.07 15.32 4.66
N TYR A 177 -23.34 14.59 3.57
CA TYR A 177 -22.89 14.94 2.22
C TYR A 177 -23.85 15.84 1.43
N GLY A 178 -24.98 16.26 2.03
CA GLY A 178 -25.97 17.10 1.35
C GLY A 178 -26.64 16.44 0.15
N VAL A 179 -26.64 15.11 0.10
CA VAL A 179 -27.30 14.34 -0.97
C VAL A 179 -28.78 14.27 -0.64
N LYS A 180 -29.66 14.60 -1.60
CA LYS A 180 -31.10 14.51 -1.41
C LYS A 180 -31.57 13.05 -1.45
N TYR A 181 -32.42 12.68 -0.50
CA TYR A 181 -33.11 11.38 -0.41
C TYR A 181 -34.57 11.56 0.01
#